data_AF-A0A924HSH5-F1
#
_entry.id   AF-A0A924HSH5-F1
#
_cell.length_a   1.000
_cell.length_b   1.000
_cell.length_c   1.000
_cell.angle_alpha   90.00
_cell.angle_beta   90.00
_cell.angle_gamma   90.00
#
_symmetry.space_group_name_H-M   'P 1'
#
loop_
_entity.id
_entity.type
_entity.pdbx_description
1 polymer ?
#
loop_
_entity_poly.entity_id
_entity_poly.type
_entity_poly.pdbx_seq_one_letter_code
_entity_poly.pdbx_strand_id
1 'polypeptide(L)' 'MKPTLLLYILLLSTTAFAQLSSKQVDSVMQSAMGKFNVAGVAVAIVKDGKIFYEKGYGVRSISTKLPVDEHTN' A
#
# COMPACT_ATOMS: atom_id res chain seq x y z
N MET A 1 33.04 29.69 11.00
CA MET A 1 31.70 29.09 11.06
C MET A 1 31.89 27.58 11.04
N LYS A 2 31.56 26.88 12.12
CA LYS A 2 31.95 25.48 12.33
C LYS A 2 31.13 24.58 11.40
N PRO A 3 31.74 23.77 10.50
CA PRO A 3 31.02 22.95 9.51
C PRO A 3 30.18 21.83 10.13
N THR A 4 30.30 21.61 11.44
CA THR A 4 29.55 20.62 12.21
C THR A 4 28.03 20.88 12.22
N LEU A 5 27.58 22.14 12.08
CA LEU A 5 26.16 22.45 12.00
C LEU A 5 25.55 22.02 10.64
N LEU A 6 26.32 22.12 9.56
CA LEU A 6 25.90 21.70 8.22
C LEU A 6 25.71 20.18 8.13
N LEU A 7 26.57 19.42 8.83
CA LEU A 7 26.51 17.95 8.86
C LEU A 7 25.24 17.45 9.55
N TYR A 8 24.75 18.15 10.58
CA TYR A 8 23.51 17.82 11.28
C TYR A 8 22.27 18.05 10.39
N ILE A 9 22.27 19.12 9.59
CA ILE A 9 21.19 19.42 8.63
C ILE A 9 21.12 18.39 7.49
N LEU A 10 22.27 17.86 7.05
CA LEU A 10 22.31 16.82 6.01
C LEU A 10 21.72 15.50 6.50
N LEU A 11 21.92 15.13 7.77
CA LEU A 11 21.39 13.90 8.36
C LEU A 11 19.85 13.92 8.53
N LEU A 12 19.25 15.08 8.80
CA LEU A 12 17.78 15.23 8.88
C LEU A 12 17.06 15.07 7.53
N SER A 13 17.78 15.16 6.41
CA SER A 13 17.19 15.10 5.06
C SER A 13 16.81 13.67 4.62
N THR A 14 17.22 12.66 5.37
CA THR A 14 17.06 11.24 4.97
C THR A 14 15.71 10.63 5.33
N THR A 15 14.82 11.33 6.04
CA THR A 15 13.49 10.80 6.42
C THR A 15 12.37 11.17 5.44
N ALA A 16 12.68 11.87 4.34
CA ALA A 16 11.73 12.17 3.26
C ALA A 16 11.45 10.95 2.34
N PHE A 17 11.38 9.74 2.92
CA PHE A 17 10.91 8.58 2.19
C PHE A 17 9.44 8.81 1.81
N ALA A 18 9.17 8.86 0.51
CA ALA A 18 7.85 8.83 -0.09
C ALA A 18 7.18 7.47 0.19
N GLN A 19 6.88 7.20 1.46
CA GLN A 19 6.23 5.98 1.90
C GLN A 19 4.82 5.98 1.30
N LEU A 20 4.55 5.01 0.42
CA LEU A 20 3.19 4.73 -0.04
C LEU A 20 2.32 4.57 1.21
N SER A 21 1.43 5.53 1.44
CA SER A 21 0.49 5.38 2.53
C SER A 21 -0.50 4.30 2.13
N SER A 22 -0.82 3.39 3.06
CA SER A 22 -1.84 2.34 2.86
C SER A 22 -3.15 2.90 2.26
N LYS A 23 -3.48 4.15 2.61
CA LYS A 23 -4.64 4.90 2.08
C LYS A 23 -4.58 5.17 0.58
N GLN A 24 -3.40 5.41 0.02
CA GLN A 24 -3.25 5.62 -1.43
C GLN A 24 -3.50 4.33 -2.20
N VAL A 25 -3.01 3.20 -1.68
CA VAL A 25 -3.27 1.87 -2.26
C VAL A 25 -4.77 1.58 -2.21
N ASP A 26 -5.43 1.81 -1.07
CA ASP A 26 -6.87 1.63 -0.92
C ASP A 26 -7.69 2.41 -1.97
N SER A 27 -7.35 3.69 -2.20
CA SER A 27 -8.04 4.54 -3.18
C SER A 27 -7.88 4.04 -4.62
N VAL A 28 -6.67 3.63 -4.98
CA VAL A 28 -6.38 3.06 -6.31
C VAL A 28 -7.12 1.75 -6.50
N MET A 29 -7.12 0.87 -5.50
CA MET A 29 -7.79 -0.43 -5.58
C MET A 29 -9.30 -0.27 -5.70
N GLN A 30 -9.93 0.60 -4.89
CA GLN A 30 -11.37 0.88 -5.03
C GLN A 30 -11.72 1.46 -6.41
N SER A 31 -10.90 2.39 -6.92
CA SER A 31 -11.10 2.97 -8.25
C SER A 31 -10.96 1.93 -9.36
N ALA A 32 -9.98 1.04 -9.26
CA ALA A 32 -9.75 -0.03 -10.23
C ALA A 32 -10.88 -1.06 -10.21
N MET A 33 -11.30 -1.52 -9.03
CA MET A 33 -12.42 -2.45 -8.87
C MET A 33 -13.70 -1.91 -9.52
N GLY A 34 -14.00 -0.63 -9.31
CA GLY A 34 -15.14 0.03 -9.95
C GLY A 34 -15.00 0.13 -11.47
N LYS A 35 -13.82 0.49 -11.99
CA LYS A 35 -13.58 0.61 -13.43
C LYS A 35 -13.68 -0.73 -14.17
N PHE A 36 -13.21 -1.80 -13.53
CA PHE A 36 -13.17 -3.13 -14.14
C PHE A 36 -14.34 -4.03 -13.74
N ASN A 37 -15.30 -3.52 -12.94
CA ASN A 37 -16.45 -4.27 -12.44
C ASN A 37 -16.05 -5.58 -11.74
N VAL A 38 -15.04 -5.53 -10.88
CA VAL A 38 -14.51 -6.72 -10.18
C VAL A 38 -15.16 -6.85 -8.80
N ALA A 39 -15.63 -8.05 -8.45
CA ALA A 39 -16.30 -8.33 -7.18
C ALA A 39 -15.38 -8.23 -5.96
N GLY A 40 -14.12 -8.66 -6.11
CA GLY A 40 -13.11 -8.60 -5.06
C GLY A 40 -11.70 -8.89 -5.59
N VAL A 41 -10.69 -8.39 -4.88
CA VAL A 41 -9.26 -8.47 -5.24
C VAL A 41 -8.42 -8.64 -3.98
N ALA A 42 -7.49 -9.58 -3.99
CA ALA A 42 -6.40 -9.65 -3.01
C ALA A 42 -5.13 -9.06 -3.62
N VAL A 43 -4.41 -8.22 -2.89
CA VAL A 43 -3.18 -7.57 -3.37
C VAL A 43 -2.07 -7.68 -2.36
N ALA A 44 -0.84 -7.92 -2.85
CA ALA A 44 0.39 -7.85 -2.07
C ALA A 44 1.42 -6.99 -2.80
N ILE A 45 2.09 -6.09 -2.07
CA ILE A 45 3.17 -5.23 -2.56
C ILE A 45 4.44 -5.64 -1.84
N VAL A 46 5.44 -6.10 -2.59
CA VAL A 46 6.75 -6.48 -2.07
C VAL A 46 7.75 -5.37 -2.36
N LYS A 47 8.45 -4.91 -1.33
CA LYS A 47 9.51 -3.91 -1.43
C LYS A 47 10.75 -4.44 -0.71
N ASP A 48 11.90 -4.38 -1.37
CA ASP A 48 13.19 -4.85 -0.83
C ASP A 48 13.14 -6.29 -0.29
N GLY A 49 12.41 -7.16 -0.99
CA GLY A 49 12.25 -8.58 -0.62
C GLY A 49 11.32 -8.83 0.59
N LYS A 50 10.64 -7.80 1.10
CA LYS A 50 9.67 -7.92 2.20
C LYS A 50 8.28 -7.50 1.76
N ILE A 51 7.25 -8.15 2.30
CA ILE A 51 5.86 -7.73 2.11
C ILE A 51 5.70 -6.39 2.82
N PHE A 52 5.42 -5.35 2.03
CA PHE A 52 5.19 -3.99 2.49
C PHE A 52 3.71 -3.72 2.73
N TYR A 53 2.85 -4.34 1.92
CA TYR A 53 1.41 -4.20 1.99
C TYR A 53 0.75 -5.49 1.54
N GLU A 54 -0.24 -5.97 2.26
CA GLU A 54 -1.11 -7.07 1.84
C GLU A 54 -2.52 -6.76 2.32
N LYS A 55 -3.52 -6.90 1.44
CA LYS A 55 -4.92 -6.68 1.78
C LYS A 55 -5.88 -7.31 0.78
N GLY A 56 -7.01 -7.80 1.29
CA GLY A 56 -8.19 -8.15 0.49
C GLY A 56 -9.21 -7.01 0.37
N TYR A 57 -9.86 -6.91 -0.79
CA TYR A 57 -10.92 -5.95 -1.09
C TYR A 57 -12.15 -6.65 -1.66
N GLY A 58 -13.35 -6.19 -1.28
CA GLY A 58 -14.59 -6.69 -1.84
C GLY A 58 -14.97 -8.08 -1.35
N VAL A 59 -15.64 -8.85 -2.21
CA VAL A 59 -16.17 -10.18 -1.89
C VAL A 59 -15.72 -11.24 -2.88
N ARG A 60 -15.48 -12.45 -2.38
CA ARG A 60 -15.09 -13.63 -3.18
C ARG A 60 -16.24 -14.22 -3.98
N SER A 61 -17.48 -13.95 -3.58
CA SER A 61 -18.66 -14.32 -4.35
C SER A 61 -19.80 -13.35 -4.10
N ILE A 62 -20.52 -13.02 -5.17
CA ILE A 62 -21.72 -12.17 -5.11
C ILE A 62 -22.85 -12.86 -4.32
N SER A 63 -22.92 -14.19 -4.36
CA SER A 63 -23.97 -14.95 -3.68
C SER A 63 -23.71 -15.08 -2.19
N THR A 64 -22.49 -15.47 -1.80
CA THR A 64 -22.15 -15.70 -0.39
C THR A 64 -21.73 -14.42 0.33
N LYS A 65 -21.33 -13.38 -0.41
CA LYS A 65 -20.84 -12.09 0.10
C LYS A 65 -19.71 -12.20 1.11
N LEU A 66 -18.98 -13.32 1.11
CA LEU A 66 -17.85 -13.50 2.00
C LEU A 66 -16.75 -12.51 1.58
N PRO A 67 -16.09 -11.83 2.54
CA PRO A 67 -15.04 -10.88 2.23
C PRO A 67 -13.83 -11.60 1.60
N VAL A 68 -13.13 -10.88 0.72
CA VAL A 68 -11.77 -11.24 0.28
C VAL A 68 -10.79 -10.80 1.37
N ASP A 69 -9.82 -11.66 1.66
CA ASP A 69 -8.70 -11.40 2.59
C ASP A 69 -7.36 -11.58 1.87
N GLU A 70 -6.24 -11.40 2.60
CA GLU A 70 -4.88 -11.51 2.08
C GLU A 70 -4.53 -12.92 1.54
N HIS A 71 -5.36 -13.92 1.84
CA HIS A 71 -5.09 -15.34 1.54
C HIS A 71 -6.17 -15.96 0.62
N THR A 72 -7.04 -15.14 0.05
CA THR A 72 -8.05 -15.57 -0.91
C THR A 72 -7.41 -15.74 -2.29
N ASN A 73 -7.43 -16.96 -2.84
CA ASN A 73 -6.93 -17.32 -4.17
C ASN A 73 -7.99 -17.18 -5.26
#